data_AF-A0A1Y6BV16-F1
#
_entry.id   AF-A0A1Y6BV16-F1
#
_cell.length_a   1.000
_cell.length_b   1.000
_cell.length_c   1.000
_cell.angle_alpha   90.00
_cell.angle_beta   90.00
_cell.angle_gamma   90.00
#
_symmetry.space_group_name_H-M   'P 1'
#
loop_
_entity.id
_entity.type
_entity.pdbx_description
1 polymer ?
#
loop_
_entity_poly.entity_id
_entity_poly.type
_entity_poly.pdbx_seq_one_letter_code
_entity_poly.pdbx_strand_id
1 'polypeptide(L)'
;MARFDNFDIAQELVELCRDIQSDIFQQLNYYRASVYKSETAAIIDHKLSQLKLVVELLGCEETLDHFLDFEASRGNGNIALAPGECLLTWRITDLFKSLEHAYISLSDSKASFRNPDFAFNIQKNRRKLAALCPQGSRKRSFFETL
;
A
#
# COMPACT_ATOMS: atom_id res chain seq x y z
N MET A 1 28.97 -3.25 -3.26
CA MET A 1 27.55 -3.07 -2.94
C MET A 1 27.22 -1.60 -3.13
N ALA A 2 26.31 -1.26 -4.05
CA ALA A 2 25.79 0.10 -4.10
C ALA A 2 25.11 0.38 -2.75
N ARG A 3 25.56 1.39 -2.03
CA ARG A 3 24.85 1.88 -0.84
C ARG A 3 23.64 2.61 -1.37
N PHE A 4 22.48 1.95 -1.42
CA PHE A 4 21.22 2.63 -1.70
C PHE A 4 21.00 3.69 -0.63
N ASP A 5 20.71 4.92 -1.05
CA ASP A 5 20.34 5.99 -0.12
C ASP A 5 18.90 5.74 0.38
N ASN A 6 18.55 6.31 1.53
CA ASN A 6 17.20 6.22 2.07
C ASN A 6 16.15 6.75 1.07
N PHE A 7 16.55 7.71 0.23
CA PHE A 7 15.72 8.21 -0.86
C PHE A 7 15.42 7.12 -1.91
N ASP A 8 16.40 6.33 -2.33
CA ASP A 8 16.21 5.24 -3.30
C ASP A 8 15.25 4.19 -2.74
N ILE A 9 15.42 3.86 -1.46
CA ILE A 9 14.56 2.91 -0.73
C ILE A 9 13.12 3.45 -0.66
N ALA A 10 12.94 4.72 -0.31
CA ALA A 10 11.63 5.34 -0.25
C ALA A 10 10.93 5.36 -1.62
N GLN A 11 11.67 5.65 -2.68
CA GLN A 11 11.12 5.63 -4.03
C GLN A 11 10.64 4.22 -4.41
N GLU A 12 11.43 3.18 -4.14
CA GLU A 12 11.04 1.78 -4.42
C GLU A 12 9.82 1.35 -3.60
N LEU A 13 9.66 1.85 -2.36
CA LEU A 13 8.44 1.62 -1.56
C LEU A 13 7.22 2.34 -2.13
N VAL A 14 7.36 3.60 -2.58
CA VAL A 14 6.27 4.34 -3.24
C VAL A 14 5.85 3.63 -4.53
N GLU A 15 6.81 3.15 -5.32
CA GLU A 15 6.52 2.38 -6.52
C GLU A 15 5.85 1.04 -6.17
N LEU A 16 6.22 0.38 -5.08
CA LEU A 16 5.53 -0.83 -4.61
C LEU A 16 4.09 -0.53 -4.18
N CYS A 17 3.85 0.58 -3.51
CA CYS A 17 2.49 1.02 -3.17
C CYS A 17 1.62 1.22 -4.41
N ARG A 18 2.16 1.88 -5.45
CA ARG A 18 1.45 2.09 -6.72
C ARG A 18 1.11 0.77 -7.42
N ASP A 19 2.00 -0.21 -7.39
CA ASP A 19 1.72 -1.55 -7.93
C ASP A 19 0.55 -2.21 -7.17
N ILE A 20 0.56 -2.15 -5.84
CA ILE A 20 -0.51 -2.71 -5.00
C ILE A 20 -1.84 -1.97 -5.23
N GLN A 21 -1.81 -0.63 -5.39
CA GLN A 21 -3.00 0.17 -5.72
C GLN A 21 -3.60 -0.25 -7.08
N SER A 22 -2.75 -0.45 -8.09
CA SER A 22 -3.17 -0.92 -9.41
C SER A 22 -3.84 -2.30 -9.33
N ASP A 23 -3.24 -3.23 -8.58
CA ASP A 23 -3.83 -4.55 -8.32
C ASP A 23 -5.20 -4.43 -7.65
N ILE A 24 -5.34 -3.58 -6.63
CA ILE A 24 -6.61 -3.36 -5.93
C ILE A 24 -7.67 -2.79 -6.89
N PHE A 25 -7.32 -1.84 -7.76
CA PHE A 25 -8.25 -1.33 -8.77
C PHE A 25 -8.69 -2.41 -9.75
N GLN A 26 -7.78 -3.28 -10.19
CA GLN A 26 -8.12 -4.42 -11.04
C GLN A 26 -9.09 -5.36 -10.32
N GLN A 27 -8.85 -5.66 -9.04
CA GLN A 27 -9.73 -6.50 -8.23
C GLN A 27 -11.09 -5.83 -7.98
N LEU A 28 -11.15 -4.51 -7.83
CA LEU A 28 -12.41 -3.76 -7.72
C LEU A 28 -13.23 -3.83 -9.01
N ASN A 29 -12.57 -3.73 -10.17
CA ASN A 29 -13.25 -3.91 -11.45
C ASN A 29 -13.78 -5.34 -11.59
N TYR A 30 -13.02 -6.33 -11.15
CA TYR A 30 -13.49 -7.72 -11.10
C TYR A 30 -14.65 -7.89 -10.11
N TYR A 31 -14.58 -7.31 -8.92
CA TYR A 31 -15.63 -7.36 -7.89
C TYR A 31 -16.96 -6.82 -8.41
N ARG A 32 -16.92 -5.74 -9.21
CA ARG A 32 -18.11 -5.15 -9.84
C ARG A 32 -18.77 -6.10 -10.83
N ALA A 33 -17.98 -6.85 -11.60
CA ALA A 33 -18.44 -7.75 -12.65
C ALA A 33 -18.67 -9.20 -12.19
N SER A 34 -18.11 -9.61 -11.05
CA SER A 34 -18.04 -11.00 -10.62
C SER A 34 -19.25 -11.43 -9.77
N VAL A 35 -19.58 -12.72 -9.85
CA VAL A 35 -20.53 -13.40 -8.95
C VAL A 35 -19.83 -13.85 -7.65
N TYR A 36 -18.51 -13.98 -7.67
CA TYR A 36 -17.64 -14.36 -6.54
C TYR A 36 -17.18 -13.13 -5.74
N LYS A 37 -18.15 -12.37 -5.22
CA LYS A 37 -17.88 -11.09 -4.56
C LYS A 37 -17.15 -11.25 -3.24
N SER A 38 -17.52 -12.27 -2.45
CA SER A 38 -16.89 -12.55 -1.16
C SER A 38 -15.41 -12.89 -1.29
N GLU A 39 -15.05 -13.73 -2.27
CA GLU A 39 -13.66 -14.09 -2.53
C GLU A 39 -12.86 -12.89 -3.02
N THR A 40 -13.44 -12.11 -3.94
CA THR A 40 -12.77 -10.91 -4.48
C THR A 40 -12.59 -9.85 -3.38
N ALA A 41 -13.55 -9.70 -2.48
CA ALA A 41 -13.45 -8.81 -1.33
C ALA A 41 -12.32 -9.24 -0.37
N ALA A 42 -12.20 -10.54 -0.09
CA ALA A 42 -11.11 -11.07 0.74
C ALA A 42 -9.74 -10.80 0.11
N ILE A 43 -9.63 -10.88 -1.23
CA ILE A 43 -8.40 -10.52 -1.96
C ILE A 43 -8.11 -9.02 -1.83
N ILE A 44 -9.11 -8.15 -1.98
CA ILE A 44 -8.97 -6.70 -1.80
C ILE A 44 -8.52 -6.37 -0.37
N ASP A 45 -9.12 -6.98 0.64
CA ASP A 45 -8.75 -6.80 2.05
C ASP A 45 -7.30 -7.24 2.31
N HIS A 46 -6.90 -8.37 1.74
CA HIS A 46 -5.52 -8.84 1.84
C HIS A 46 -4.55 -7.83 1.22
N LYS A 47 -4.86 -7.31 0.03
CA LYS A 47 -4.04 -6.30 -0.66
C LYS A 47 -4.00 -4.96 0.07
N LEU A 48 -5.12 -4.51 0.66
CA LEU A 48 -5.15 -3.31 1.51
C LEU A 48 -4.26 -3.47 2.75
N SER A 49 -4.22 -4.66 3.34
CA SER A 49 -3.32 -4.96 4.47
C SER A 49 -1.85 -4.92 4.06
N GLN A 50 -1.54 -5.39 2.84
CA GLN A 50 -0.19 -5.28 2.26
C GLN A 50 0.19 -3.82 2.02
N LEU A 51 -0.73 -3.02 1.47
CA LEU A 51 -0.51 -1.59 1.24
C LEU A 51 -0.26 -0.84 2.55
N LYS A 52 -1.06 -1.11 3.59
CA LYS A 52 -0.89 -0.54 4.93
C LYS A 52 0.51 -0.79 5.48
N LEU A 53 1.01 -2.03 5.38
CA LEU A 53 2.38 -2.38 5.81
C LEU A 53 3.44 -1.50 5.12
N VAL A 54 3.32 -1.28 3.81
CA VAL A 54 4.30 -0.46 3.07
C VAL A 54 4.20 1.01 3.48
N VAL A 55 2.99 1.52 3.73
CA VAL A 55 2.74 2.89 4.20
C VAL A 55 3.26 3.11 5.63
N GLU A 56 3.09 2.13 6.53
CA GLU A 56 3.68 2.15 7.87
C GLU A 56 5.22 2.27 7.81
N LEU A 57 5.84 1.56 6.87
CA LEU A 57 7.28 1.60 6.65
C LEU A 57 7.76 2.92 6.03
N LEU A 58 6.91 3.59 5.25
CA LEU A 58 7.16 4.94 4.75
C LEU A 58 7.03 6.01 5.85
N GLY A 59 6.40 5.70 6.98
CA GLY A 59 6.27 6.62 8.11
C GLY A 59 5.35 7.81 7.85
N CYS A 60 4.38 7.67 6.93
CA CYS A 60 3.45 8.74 6.62
C CYS A 60 2.21 8.71 7.52
N GLU A 61 2.26 9.43 8.64
CA GLU A 61 1.20 9.47 9.66
C GLU A 61 -0.16 9.87 9.08
N GLU A 62 -0.21 10.93 8.26
CA GLU A 62 -1.44 11.40 7.59
C GLU A 62 -2.14 10.29 6.80
N THR A 63 -1.35 9.39 6.21
CA THR A 63 -1.91 8.31 5.41
C THR A 63 -2.38 7.13 6.26
N LEU A 64 -1.74 6.90 7.40
CA LEU A 64 -2.15 5.88 8.37
C LEU A 64 -3.51 6.23 8.99
N ASP A 65 -3.77 7.51 9.24
CA ASP A 65 -5.07 7.98 9.73
C ASP A 65 -6.21 7.61 8.76
N HIS A 66 -5.99 7.74 7.44
CA HIS A 66 -6.95 7.31 6.44
C HIS A 66 -7.20 5.79 6.43
N PHE A 67 -6.19 4.97 6.75
CA PHE A 67 -6.38 3.53 6.95
C PHE A 67 -7.18 3.23 8.22
N LEU A 68 -6.95 3.97 9.31
CA LEU A 68 -7.70 3.81 10.56
C LEU A 68 -9.17 4.19 10.38
N ASP A 69 -9.46 5.29 9.68
CA ASP A 69 -10.82 5.72 9.34
C ASP A 69 -11.54 4.69 8.47
N PHE A 70 -10.83 4.10 7.51
CA PHE A 70 -11.34 3.02 6.67
C PHE A 70 -11.67 1.77 7.51
N GLU A 71 -10.77 1.36 8.39
CA GLU A 71 -10.96 0.21 9.30
C GLU A 71 -12.11 0.43 10.28
N ALA A 72 -12.23 1.63 10.86
CA ALA A 72 -13.33 2.00 11.76
C ALA A 72 -14.68 1.99 11.02
N SER A 73 -14.72 2.51 9.79
CA SER A 73 -15.91 2.47 8.94
C SER A 73 -16.34 1.02 8.63
N ARG A 74 -15.36 0.13 8.42
CA ARG A 74 -15.61 -1.30 8.23
C ARG A 74 -16.14 -1.97 9.51
N GLY A 75 -15.51 -1.72 10.65
CA GLY A 75 -15.88 -2.30 11.95
C GLY A 75 -17.30 -1.94 12.41
N ASN A 76 -17.79 -0.75 12.00
CA ASN A 76 -19.14 -0.28 12.28
C ASN A 76 -20.20 -0.85 11.32
N GLY A 77 -19.83 -1.71 10.37
CA GLY A 77 -20.77 -2.28 9.39
C GLY A 77 -21.21 -1.29 8.30
N ASN A 78 -20.59 -0.11 8.21
CA ASN A 78 -20.90 0.89 7.19
C ASN A 78 -20.32 0.55 5.81
N ILE A 79 -19.46 -0.47 5.74
CA ILE A 79 -18.97 -1.07 4.50
C ILE A 79 -19.50 -2.49 4.47
N ALA A 80 -20.68 -2.69 3.88
CA ALA A 80 -21.17 -4.03 3.63
C ALA A 80 -20.56 -4.55 2.31
N LEU A 81 -20.12 -5.80 2.27
CA LEU A 81 -19.66 -6.40 1.02
C LEU A 81 -20.86 -6.94 0.24
N ALA A 82 -21.85 -6.08 -0.04
CA ALA A 82 -23.03 -6.49 -0.79
C ALA A 82 -22.84 -6.27 -2.30
N PRO A 83 -23.59 -7.01 -3.15
CA PRO A 83 -23.53 -6.85 -4.59
C PRO A 83 -24.06 -5.47 -5.04
N GLY A 84 -23.19 -4.61 -5.58
CA GLY A 84 -23.56 -3.32 -6.18
C GLY A 84 -22.99 -2.07 -5.50
N GLU A 85 -22.14 -2.24 -4.49
CA GLU A 85 -21.71 -1.09 -3.68
C GLU A 85 -20.65 -0.20 -4.34
N CYS A 86 -21.11 0.95 -4.82
CA CYS A 86 -20.28 2.11 -5.12
C CYS A 86 -19.45 2.55 -3.91
N LEU A 87 -19.91 2.30 -2.68
CA LEU A 87 -19.32 2.81 -1.45
C LEU A 87 -17.92 2.26 -1.17
N LEU A 88 -17.71 0.94 -1.28
CA LEU A 88 -16.39 0.33 -1.12
C LEU A 88 -15.40 0.91 -2.15
N THR A 89 -15.80 0.98 -3.43
CA THR A 89 -14.92 1.53 -4.46
C THR A 89 -14.63 3.01 -4.21
N TRP A 90 -15.62 3.79 -3.79
CA TRP A 90 -15.45 5.20 -3.47
C TRP A 90 -14.46 5.40 -2.31
N ARG A 91 -14.62 4.64 -1.23
CA ARG A 91 -13.73 4.72 -0.06
C ARG A 91 -12.29 4.32 -0.38
N ILE A 92 -12.10 3.28 -1.19
CA ILE A 92 -10.74 2.90 -1.64
C ILE A 92 -10.17 3.97 -2.57
N THR A 93 -10.98 4.55 -3.45
CA THR A 93 -10.55 5.64 -4.33
C THR A 93 -10.14 6.88 -3.52
N ASP A 94 -10.89 7.21 -2.47
CA ASP A 94 -10.59 8.32 -1.57
C ASP A 94 -9.27 8.10 -0.82
N LEU A 95 -9.09 6.90 -0.25
CA LEU A 95 -7.83 6.47 0.37
C LEU A 95 -6.65 6.61 -0.60
N PHE A 96 -6.83 6.24 -1.86
CA PHE A 96 -5.76 6.30 -2.87
C PHE A 96 -5.41 7.73 -3.28
N LYS A 97 -6.39 8.63 -3.33
CA LYS A 97 -6.12 10.06 -3.56
C LYS A 97 -5.30 10.65 -2.42
N SER A 98 -5.64 10.30 -1.17
CA SER A 98 -4.83 10.72 -0.01
C SER A 98 -3.41 10.17 -0.07
N LEU A 99 -3.24 8.90 -0.43
CA LEU A 99 -1.92 8.28 -0.65
C LEU A 99 -1.11 9.01 -1.74
N GLU A 100 -1.72 9.39 -2.85
CA GLU A 100 -1.03 10.14 -3.91
C GLU A 100 -0.55 11.51 -3.45
N HIS A 101 -1.37 12.26 -2.71
CA HIS A 101 -0.95 13.54 -2.14
C HIS A 101 0.22 13.37 -1.17
N ALA A 102 0.17 12.35 -0.31
CA ALA A 102 1.26 12.03 0.60
C ALA A 102 2.55 11.68 -0.15
N TYR A 103 2.48 10.91 -1.25
CA TYR A 103 3.64 10.57 -2.06
C TYR A 103 4.25 11.76 -2.78
N ILE A 104 3.44 12.70 -3.27
CA ILE A 104 3.94 13.94 -3.88
C ILE A 104 4.70 14.74 -2.82
N SER A 105 4.11 14.92 -1.63
CA SER A 105 4.75 15.64 -0.52
C SER A 105 6.06 14.97 -0.06
N LEU A 106 6.10 13.63 -0.01
CA LEU A 106 7.30 12.85 0.31
C LEU A 106 8.39 12.95 -0.77
N SER A 107 8.00 13.01 -2.05
CA SER A 107 8.93 13.12 -3.17
C SER A 107 9.60 14.51 -3.21
N ASP A 108 8.85 15.54 -2.82
CA ASP A 108 9.34 16.92 -2.77
C ASP A 108 10.23 17.18 -1.54
N SER A 109 10.04 16.42 -0.45
CA SER A 109 10.82 16.55 0.80
C SER A 109 11.93 15.49 0.91
N LYS A 110 13.11 15.77 0.35
CA LYS A 110 14.34 14.98 0.60
C LYS A 110 14.72 14.91 2.09
N ALA A 111 14.18 15.78 2.93
CA ALA A 111 14.47 15.84 4.36
C ALA A 111 13.73 14.77 5.17
N SER A 112 12.61 14.24 4.68
CA SER A 112 11.75 13.31 5.44
C SER A 112 12.39 11.95 5.72
N PHE A 113 13.39 11.53 4.94
CA PHE A 113 14.04 10.22 5.06
C PHE A 113 15.36 10.24 5.85
N ARG A 114 15.65 11.32 6.58
CA ARG A 114 16.81 11.40 7.48
C ARG A 114 16.63 10.64 8.79
N ASN A 115 15.52 9.93 8.97
CA ASN A 115 15.29 9.12 10.15
C ASN A 115 16.23 7.90 10.15
N PRO A 116 17.14 7.76 11.13
CA PRO A 116 18.06 6.62 11.20
C PRO A 116 17.33 5.28 11.37
N ASP A 117 16.12 5.29 11.92
CA ASP A 117 15.31 4.08 12.13
C ASP A 117 14.64 3.59 10.84
N PHE A 118 14.55 4.44 9.80
CA PHE A 118 13.94 4.08 8.52
C PHE A 118 14.67 2.90 7.86
N ALA A 119 15.98 3.04 7.63
CA ALA A 119 16.78 1.98 7.02
C ALA A 119 16.76 0.68 7.83
N PHE A 120 16.80 0.79 9.16
CA PHE A 120 16.74 -0.36 10.07
C PHE A 120 15.39 -1.09 9.97
N ASN A 121 14.27 -0.34 9.97
CA ASN A 121 12.93 -0.91 9.86
C ASN A 121 12.69 -1.57 8.50
N ILE A 122 13.24 -1.00 7.42
CA ILE A 122 13.21 -1.63 6.10
C ILE A 122 14.01 -2.92 6.09
N GLN A 123 15.23 -2.91 6.62
CA GLN A 123 16.07 -4.11 6.68
C GLN A 123 15.40 -5.23 7.49
N LYS A 124 14.76 -4.90 8.60
CA LYS A 124 13.98 -5.85 9.42
C LYS A 124 12.80 -6.46 8.66
N ASN A 125 12.17 -5.69 7.77
CA ASN A 125 10.99 -6.12 7.01
C ASN A 125 11.30 -6.56 5.56
N ARG A 126 12.56 -6.57 5.14
CA ARG A 126 12.97 -6.85 3.75
C ARG A 126 12.39 -8.12 3.15
N ARG A 127 12.29 -9.20 3.93
CA ARG A 127 11.70 -10.48 3.47
C ARG A 127 10.20 -10.36 3.21
N LYS A 128 9.49 -9.58 4.03
CA LYS A 128 8.06 -9.31 3.83
C LYS A 128 7.87 -8.46 2.57
N LEU A 129 8.67 -7.41 2.40
CA LEU A 129 8.65 -6.55 1.21
C LEU A 129 8.93 -7.36 -0.08
N ALA A 130 9.97 -8.20 -0.08
CA ALA A 130 10.29 -9.08 -1.21
C ALA A 130 9.17 -10.09 -1.53
N ALA A 131 8.39 -10.51 -0.53
CA ALA A 131 7.24 -11.39 -0.73
C ALA A 131 6.02 -10.68 -1.33
N LEU A 132 5.92 -9.36 -1.20
CA LEU A 132 4.88 -8.56 -1.88
C LEU A 132 5.16 -8.40 -3.37
N CYS A 133 6.43 -8.49 -3.77
CA CYS A 133 6.85 -8.34 -5.15
C CYS A 133 6.66 -9.64 -5.95
N PRO A 134 6.27 -9.55 -7.24
CA PRO A 134 6.23 -10.71 -8.15
C PRO A 134 7.58 -11.44 -8.20
N GLN A 135 7.53 -12.78 -8.36
CA GLN A 135 8.74 -13.59 -8.51
C GLN A 135 9.55 -13.13 -9.73
N GLY A 136 10.87 -12.97 -9.56
CA GLY A 136 11.77 -12.51 -10.61
C GLY A 136 11.69 -11.00 -10.96
N SER A 137 10.88 -10.21 -10.26
CA SER A 137 10.81 -8.77 -10.50
C SER A 137 12.07 -8.04 -10.01
N ARG A 138 12.41 -6.90 -10.66
CA ARG A 138 13.50 -6.01 -10.24
C ARG A 138 13.35 -5.60 -8.76
N LYS A 139 12.15 -5.19 -8.35
CA LYS A 139 11.84 -4.74 -6.98
C LYS A 139 12.12 -5.83 -5.95
N ARG A 140 11.81 -7.09 -6.28
CA ARG A 140 12.15 -8.23 -5.43
C ARG A 140 13.65 -8.35 -5.24
N SER A 141 14.43 -8.33 -6.32
CA SER A 141 15.89 -8.37 -6.25
C SER A 141 16.45 -7.18 -5.47
N PHE A 142 15.84 -6.00 -5.59
CA PHE A 142 16.19 -4.81 -4.80
C PHE A 142 15.98 -5.07 -3.30
N PHE A 143 14.79 -5.49 -2.86
CA PHE A 143 14.53 -5.77 -1.44
C PHE A 143 15.30 -6.98 -0.89
N GLU A 144 15.69 -7.94 -1.74
CA GLU A 144 16.57 -9.06 -1.34
C GLU A 144 18.04 -8.64 -1.16
N THR A 145 18.46 -7.52 -1.78
CA THR A 145 19.84 -7.00 -1.73
C THR A 145 20.08 -5.90 -0.70
N LEU A 146 19.01 -5.36 -0.09
CA LEU A 146 19.03 -4.49 1.10
C LEU A 146 19.49 -5.23 2.37
#